data_AF-A0A819YKJ9-F1
#
_entry.id   AF-A0A819YKJ9-F1
#
_cell.length_a   1.000
_cell.length_b   1.000
_cell.length_c   1.000
_cell.angle_alpha   90.00
_cell.angle_beta   90.00
_cell.angle_gamma   90.00
#
_symmetry.space_group_name_H-M   'P 1'
#
loop_
_entity.id
_entity.type
_entity.pdbx_description
1 polymer ?
#
loop_
_entity_poly.entity_id
_entity_poly.type
_entity_poly.pdbx_seq_one_letter_code
_entity_poly.pdbx_strand_id
1 'polypeptide(L)'
;SWNRSLLANEQSIIVSLRLCTKKLLVSNLSISSIQLESIWNLLNTTQQKLLIQCDVVNRAYSMESLSYSRLQTGNWLGSLDLLRDLYFAYYQSNQTLNQYLSFAYRTQTRMIIELFYWFPYKSEFLNKIQQLLAINGTQTMVLLGENTIQWYPIWSEAGFRFSECLLRLLINVNNSSNTFIIDEHLTRLNNLSNRTVSLNPYVSISISIMISQIRGIRYYINQSWQECLNELNNAVKRELTLIPGTNSPSLIFINSSELLAVHLLLIHRQFEQGLINENYTLKSRQISIVDFPSQALILYKKANEAAPNRVINIVGMARANTQLGNTNEAIKLYQLLLTQMNLSNNTDLTLLKEAANFIAQNPIQYNSASNYFSSIIFLLFVFFLL
;
A
#
# COMPACT_ATOMS: atom_id res chain seq x y z
N SER A 1 -15.01 -14.06 17.41
CA SER A 1 -15.16 -14.53 18.79
C SER A 1 -13.79 -14.87 19.34
N TRP A 2 -13.65 -14.89 20.66
CA TRP A 2 -12.46 -15.40 21.37
C TRP A 2 -11.99 -16.78 20.83
N ASN A 3 -12.91 -17.56 20.26
CA ASN A 3 -12.63 -18.85 19.61
C ASN A 3 -11.85 -18.77 18.28
N ARG A 4 -11.85 -17.65 17.53
CA ARG A 4 -10.94 -17.49 16.37
C ARG A 4 -9.57 -16.96 16.77
N SER A 5 -9.48 -16.16 17.83
CA SER A 5 -8.19 -15.81 18.45
C SER A 5 -7.50 -17.00 19.13
N LEU A 6 -8.24 -18.08 19.42
CA LEU A 6 -7.72 -19.39 19.84
C LEU A 6 -7.13 -20.21 18.67
N LEU A 7 -7.48 -19.89 17.41
CA LEU A 7 -6.83 -20.48 16.23
C LEU A 7 -5.51 -19.78 15.89
N ALA A 8 -5.23 -18.61 16.48
CA ALA A 8 -3.88 -18.06 16.48
C ALA A 8 -3.01 -18.96 17.35
N ASN A 9 -1.95 -19.53 16.76
CA ASN A 9 -0.96 -20.38 17.44
C ASN A 9 -0.71 -19.87 18.86
N GLU A 10 -0.89 -20.71 19.89
CA GLU A 10 -0.73 -20.37 21.31
C GLU A 10 0.55 -19.56 21.58
N GLN A 11 1.62 -19.84 20.82
CA GLN A 11 2.88 -19.10 20.87
C GLN A 11 2.73 -17.60 20.53
N SER A 12 1.88 -17.25 19.57
CA SER A 12 1.63 -15.84 19.18
C SER A 12 0.94 -15.04 20.30
N ILE A 13 0.03 -15.69 21.02
CA ILE A 13 -0.66 -15.13 22.19
C ILE A 13 0.35 -14.92 23.32
N ILE A 14 1.18 -15.94 23.59
CA ILE A 14 2.25 -15.88 24.59
C ILE A 14 3.24 -14.76 24.25
N VAL A 15 3.66 -14.61 23.00
CA VAL A 15 4.59 -13.54 22.56
C VAL A 15 3.96 -12.15 22.74
N SER A 16 2.71 -11.97 22.32
CA SER A 16 2.01 -10.69 22.48
C SER A 16 1.87 -10.29 23.96
N LEU A 17 1.45 -11.24 24.80
CA LEU A 17 1.34 -11.01 26.24
C LEU A 17 2.70 -10.77 26.89
N ARG A 18 3.77 -11.48 26.50
CA ARG A 18 5.16 -11.19 26.92
C ARG A 18 5.56 -9.75 26.62
N LEU A 19 5.30 -9.27 25.40
CA LEU A 19 5.60 -7.90 25.01
C LEU A 19 4.81 -6.88 25.85
N CYS A 20 3.55 -7.18 26.14
CA CYS A 20 2.70 -6.34 26.99
C CYS A 20 3.15 -6.32 28.45
N THR A 21 3.45 -7.48 29.02
CA THR A 21 4.00 -7.59 30.38
C THR A 21 5.33 -6.86 30.48
N LYS A 22 6.21 -6.96 29.48
CA LYS A 22 7.46 -6.19 29.45
C LYS A 22 7.21 -4.68 29.39
N LYS A 23 6.26 -4.22 28.58
CA LYS A 23 5.86 -2.80 28.50
C LYS A 23 5.27 -2.28 29.82
N LEU A 24 4.47 -3.10 30.50
CA LEU A 24 3.76 -2.70 31.73
C LEU A 24 4.60 -2.84 33.00
N LEU A 25 5.49 -3.84 33.06
CA LEU A 25 6.22 -4.21 34.28
C LEU A 25 7.74 -3.97 34.19
N VAL A 26 8.27 -3.50 33.04
CA VAL A 26 9.71 -3.22 32.83
C VAL A 26 10.61 -4.40 33.29
N SER A 27 10.18 -5.64 33.03
CA SER A 27 10.87 -6.84 33.52
C SER A 27 11.35 -7.75 32.38
N ASN A 28 12.50 -8.39 32.57
CA ASN A 28 13.11 -9.36 31.65
C ASN A 28 12.59 -10.80 31.86
N LEU A 29 11.31 -10.96 32.18
CA LEU A 29 10.74 -12.28 32.47
C LEU A 29 10.48 -13.06 31.17
N SER A 30 10.97 -14.30 31.12
CA SER A 30 10.51 -15.30 30.15
C SER A 30 9.21 -15.91 30.66
N ILE A 31 8.12 -15.86 29.88
CA ILE A 31 6.76 -16.22 30.35
C ILE A 31 6.23 -17.44 29.59
N SER A 32 6.15 -18.62 30.20
CA SER A 32 5.39 -19.76 29.64
C SER A 32 3.88 -19.59 29.86
N SER A 33 3.03 -20.39 29.20
CA SER A 33 1.57 -20.35 29.39
C SER A 33 1.16 -20.61 30.85
N ILE A 34 1.85 -21.53 31.53
CA ILE A 34 1.66 -21.85 32.96
C ILE A 34 1.99 -20.63 33.86
N GLN A 35 2.98 -19.82 33.47
CA GLN A 35 3.34 -18.60 34.21
C GLN A 35 2.36 -17.44 33.95
N LEU A 36 1.66 -17.46 32.81
CA LEU A 36 0.70 -16.42 32.44
C LEU A 36 -0.53 -16.41 33.37
N GLU A 37 -1.05 -17.58 33.73
CA GLU A 37 -2.15 -17.72 34.69
C GLU A 37 -1.72 -17.29 36.10
N SER A 38 -0.49 -17.63 36.48
CA SER A 38 0.11 -17.19 37.75
C SER A 38 0.27 -15.67 37.80
N ILE A 39 0.77 -15.05 36.73
CA ILE A 39 0.87 -13.58 36.61
C ILE A 39 -0.51 -12.94 36.61
N TRP A 40 -1.47 -13.51 35.88
CA TRP A 40 -2.84 -12.99 35.78
C TRP A 40 -3.49 -12.84 37.16
N ASN A 41 -3.34 -13.85 38.01
CA ASN A 41 -3.89 -13.87 39.37
C ASN A 41 -3.19 -12.88 40.32
N LEU A 42 -1.98 -12.42 39.99
CA LEU A 42 -1.25 -11.39 40.75
C LEU A 42 -1.62 -9.96 40.32
N LEU A 43 -2.23 -9.79 39.16
CA LEU A 43 -2.64 -8.48 38.65
C LEU A 43 -4.00 -8.07 39.22
N ASN A 44 -4.14 -6.80 39.58
CA ASN A 44 -5.45 -6.24 39.90
C ASN A 44 -6.30 -6.06 38.62
N THR A 45 -7.60 -5.85 38.77
CA THR A 45 -8.56 -5.71 37.66
C THR A 45 -8.17 -4.62 36.65
N THR A 46 -7.55 -3.53 37.09
CA THR A 46 -7.09 -2.44 36.21
C THR A 46 -5.90 -2.89 35.36
N GLN A 47 -4.92 -3.56 35.97
CA GLN A 47 -3.75 -4.09 35.27
C GLN A 47 -4.14 -5.20 34.29
N GLN A 48 -5.08 -6.08 34.67
CA GLN A 48 -5.65 -7.09 33.78
C GLN A 48 -6.33 -6.47 32.55
N LYS A 49 -7.12 -5.40 32.73
CA LYS A 49 -7.74 -4.65 31.61
C LYS A 49 -6.70 -4.02 30.70
N LEU A 50 -5.65 -3.40 31.25
CA LEU A 50 -4.55 -2.82 30.47
C LEU A 50 -3.77 -3.89 29.69
N LEU A 51 -3.57 -5.07 30.28
CA LEU A 51 -2.91 -6.19 29.61
C LEU A 51 -3.73 -6.71 28.43
N ILE A 52 -5.05 -6.88 28.60
CA ILE A 52 -5.97 -7.25 27.51
C ILE A 52 -5.93 -6.20 26.39
N GLN A 53 -6.03 -4.91 26.73
CA GLN A 53 -5.97 -3.83 25.74
C GLN A 53 -4.66 -3.82 24.97
N CYS A 54 -3.53 -4.04 25.67
CA CYS A 54 -2.24 -4.12 25.02
C CYS A 54 -2.14 -5.33 24.07
N ASP A 55 -2.65 -6.50 24.46
CA ASP A 55 -2.67 -7.69 23.59
C ASP A 55 -3.49 -7.44 22.32
N VAL A 56 -4.68 -6.85 22.47
CA VAL A 56 -5.55 -6.44 21.36
C VAL A 56 -4.81 -5.54 20.37
N VAL A 57 -4.15 -4.49 20.87
CA VAL A 57 -3.38 -3.55 20.04
C VAL A 57 -2.21 -4.24 19.35
N ASN A 58 -1.45 -5.08 20.07
CA ASN A 58 -0.31 -5.79 19.50
C ASN A 58 -0.75 -6.75 18.38
N ARG A 59 -1.82 -7.52 18.57
CA ARG A 59 -2.35 -8.42 17.53
C ARG A 59 -2.83 -7.66 16.31
N ALA A 60 -3.58 -6.57 16.51
CA ALA A 60 -4.05 -5.74 15.41
C ALA A 60 -2.89 -5.12 14.62
N TYR A 61 -1.85 -4.66 15.32
CA TYR A 61 -0.62 -4.15 14.72
C TYR A 61 0.15 -5.25 13.95
N SER A 62 0.24 -6.46 14.49
CA SER A 62 0.87 -7.60 13.80
C SER A 62 0.11 -7.99 12.54
N MET A 63 -1.23 -7.99 12.56
CA MET A 63 -2.06 -8.24 11.38
C MET A 63 -1.87 -7.16 10.32
N GLU A 64 -1.86 -5.89 10.71
CA GLU A 64 -1.58 -4.77 9.81
C GLU A 64 -0.18 -4.90 9.17
N SER A 65 0.84 -5.22 9.97
CA SER A 65 2.22 -5.37 9.50
C SER A 65 2.40 -6.57 8.57
N LEU A 66 1.78 -7.71 8.89
CA LEU A 66 1.78 -8.89 8.04
C LEU A 66 1.05 -8.62 6.71
N SER A 67 -0.07 -7.89 6.78
CA SER A 67 -0.81 -7.45 5.59
C SER A 67 0.07 -6.59 4.69
N TYR A 68 0.78 -5.60 5.25
CA TYR A 68 1.75 -4.80 4.51
C TYR A 68 2.85 -5.67 3.87
N SER A 69 3.45 -6.60 4.62
CA SER A 69 4.47 -7.51 4.09
C SER A 69 3.96 -8.36 2.93
N ARG A 70 2.73 -8.88 3.02
CA ARG A 70 2.08 -9.63 1.93
C ARG A 70 1.86 -8.77 0.68
N LEU A 71 1.51 -7.50 0.85
CA LEU A 71 1.38 -6.57 -0.26
C LEU A 71 2.72 -6.33 -0.98
N GLN A 72 3.84 -6.25 -0.24
CA GLN A 72 5.17 -6.06 -0.85
C GLN A 72 5.57 -7.18 -1.83
N THR A 73 5.05 -8.39 -1.60
CA THR A 73 5.30 -9.58 -2.43
C THR A 73 4.17 -9.88 -3.41
N GLY A 74 3.20 -8.97 -3.58
CA GLY A 74 2.05 -9.18 -4.48
C GLY A 74 0.98 -10.15 -3.98
N ASN A 75 1.04 -10.61 -2.72
CA ASN A 75 0.03 -11.48 -2.11
C ASN A 75 -1.18 -10.67 -1.61
N TRP A 76 -1.92 -10.10 -2.55
CA TRP A 76 -3.05 -9.22 -2.26
C TRP A 76 -4.21 -9.95 -1.58
N LEU A 77 -4.55 -11.17 -2.00
CA LEU A 77 -5.64 -11.95 -1.37
C LEU A 77 -5.30 -12.31 0.08
N GLY A 78 -4.06 -12.68 0.37
CA GLY A 78 -3.63 -12.90 1.75
C GLY A 78 -3.69 -11.62 2.59
N SER A 79 -3.49 -10.44 2.00
CA SER A 79 -3.73 -9.16 2.67
C SER A 79 -5.23 -8.91 2.93
N LEU A 80 -6.10 -9.28 1.98
CA LEU A 80 -7.55 -9.19 2.12
C LEU A 80 -8.09 -10.07 3.26
N ASP A 81 -7.58 -11.28 3.41
CA ASP A 81 -8.00 -12.18 4.50
C ASP A 81 -7.69 -11.57 5.86
N LEU A 82 -6.52 -10.94 6.02
CA LEU A 82 -6.15 -10.23 7.24
C LEU A 82 -7.03 -9.00 7.49
N LEU A 83 -7.42 -8.28 6.43
CA LEU A 83 -8.37 -7.18 6.55
C LEU A 83 -9.74 -7.68 7.05
N ARG A 84 -10.25 -8.78 6.48
CA ARG A 84 -11.50 -9.41 6.91
C ARG A 84 -11.42 -9.86 8.37
N ASP A 85 -10.29 -10.41 8.79
CA ASP A 85 -10.07 -10.79 10.18
C ASP A 85 -10.07 -9.59 11.13
N LEU A 86 -9.48 -8.45 10.74
CA LEU A 86 -9.52 -7.20 11.51
C LEU A 86 -10.96 -6.68 11.67
N TYR A 87 -11.76 -6.68 10.60
CA TYR A 87 -13.18 -6.30 10.70
C TYR A 87 -14.00 -7.29 11.52
N PHE A 88 -13.76 -8.60 11.34
CA PHE A 88 -14.43 -9.62 12.14
C PHE A 88 -14.09 -9.48 13.63
N ALA A 89 -12.82 -9.20 13.96
CA ALA A 89 -12.38 -8.94 15.33
C ALA A 89 -13.09 -7.70 15.91
N TYR A 90 -13.21 -6.62 15.14
CA TYR A 90 -13.98 -5.42 15.53
C TYR A 90 -15.44 -5.73 15.87
N TYR A 91 -16.17 -6.44 14.99
CA TYR A 91 -17.58 -6.78 15.24
C TYR A 91 -17.79 -7.74 16.40
N GLN A 92 -16.77 -8.52 16.77
CA GLN A 92 -16.85 -9.54 17.82
C GLN A 92 -16.30 -9.06 19.17
N SER A 93 -15.58 -7.93 19.22
CA SER A 93 -15.03 -7.40 20.45
C SER A 93 -16.12 -6.70 21.27
N ASN A 94 -16.71 -7.40 22.24
CA ASN A 94 -17.62 -6.82 23.24
C ASN A 94 -16.91 -5.89 24.24
N GLN A 95 -15.57 -5.78 24.17
CA GLN A 95 -14.75 -4.99 25.08
C GLN A 95 -13.96 -3.91 24.33
N THR A 96 -14.23 -2.65 24.68
CA THR A 96 -13.40 -1.45 24.50
C THR A 96 -13.14 -0.92 23.06
N LEU A 97 -13.71 0.27 22.80
CA LEU A 97 -13.25 1.38 21.95
C LEU A 97 -12.46 0.99 20.67
N ASN A 98 -13.14 0.87 19.52
CA ASN A 98 -12.69 1.06 18.11
C ASN A 98 -11.21 0.77 17.70
N GLN A 99 -10.45 -0.02 18.45
CA GLN A 99 -9.01 -0.19 18.22
C GLN A 99 -8.78 -0.95 16.93
N TYR A 100 -9.40 -2.13 16.76
CA TYR A 100 -9.34 -2.91 15.53
C TYR A 100 -9.79 -2.14 14.29
N LEU A 101 -10.80 -1.26 14.43
CA LEU A 101 -11.33 -0.47 13.32
C LEU A 101 -10.26 0.48 12.74
N SER A 102 -9.43 1.09 13.59
CA SER A 102 -8.35 1.97 13.14
C SER A 102 -7.29 1.19 12.34
N PHE A 103 -6.94 -0.02 12.79
CA PHE A 103 -6.03 -0.92 12.05
C PHE A 103 -6.66 -1.41 10.75
N ALA A 104 -7.96 -1.71 10.75
CA ALA A 104 -8.70 -2.14 9.58
C ALA A 104 -8.69 -1.04 8.50
N TYR A 105 -9.00 0.20 8.85
CA TYR A 105 -8.97 1.32 7.90
C TYR A 105 -7.60 1.54 7.30
N ARG A 106 -6.53 1.58 8.10
CA ARG A 106 -5.17 1.73 7.55
C ARG A 106 -4.77 0.55 6.66
N THR A 107 -5.18 -0.66 7.03
CA THR A 107 -4.95 -1.86 6.21
C THR A 107 -5.69 -1.77 4.88
N GLN A 108 -6.96 -1.37 4.90
CA GLN A 108 -7.76 -1.11 3.70
C GLN A 108 -7.13 -0.03 2.83
N THR A 109 -6.65 1.07 3.41
CA THR A 109 -5.95 2.14 2.69
C THR A 109 -4.73 1.61 1.94
N ARG A 110 -3.90 0.76 2.57
CA ARG A 110 -2.73 0.16 1.91
C ARG A 110 -3.12 -0.76 0.76
N MET A 111 -4.18 -1.54 0.94
CA MET A 111 -4.70 -2.37 -0.14
C MET A 111 -5.19 -1.53 -1.33
N ILE A 112 -5.86 -0.41 -1.08
CA ILE A 112 -6.31 0.54 -2.12
C ILE A 112 -5.12 1.23 -2.80
N ILE A 113 -4.11 1.62 -2.02
CA ILE A 113 -2.84 2.17 -2.56
C ILE A 113 -2.19 1.20 -3.52
N GLU A 114 -2.08 -0.07 -3.14
CA GLU A 114 -1.51 -1.09 -4.03
C GLU A 114 -2.35 -1.23 -5.30
N LEU A 115 -3.68 -1.28 -5.20
CA LEU A 115 -4.57 -1.29 -6.38
C LEU A 115 -4.33 -0.10 -7.33
N PHE A 116 -3.93 1.06 -6.82
CA PHE A 116 -3.66 2.23 -7.65
C PHE A 116 -2.52 1.97 -8.66
N TYR A 117 -1.45 1.29 -8.25
CA TYR A 117 -0.35 0.94 -9.16
C TYR A 117 -0.75 -0.09 -10.23
N TRP A 118 -1.86 -0.79 -10.01
CA TRP A 118 -2.44 -1.77 -10.91
C TRP A 118 -3.61 -1.19 -11.75
N PHE A 119 -4.02 0.05 -11.49
CA PHE A 119 -5.16 0.70 -12.16
C PHE A 119 -5.09 0.78 -13.70
N PRO A 120 -3.91 0.88 -14.36
CA PRO A 120 -3.85 0.87 -15.82
C PRO A 120 -4.45 -0.41 -16.47
N TYR A 121 -4.73 -1.46 -15.69
CA TYR A 121 -5.26 -2.76 -16.14
C TYR A 121 -6.75 -2.93 -15.76
N LYS A 122 -7.62 -2.14 -16.42
CA LYS A 122 -9.04 -1.89 -16.09
C LYS A 122 -9.94 -3.10 -15.72
N SER A 123 -9.71 -4.32 -16.22
CA SER A 123 -10.68 -5.44 -16.07
C SER A 123 -10.57 -6.21 -14.74
N GLU A 124 -9.37 -6.60 -14.30
CA GLU A 124 -9.17 -7.30 -13.02
C GLU A 124 -9.29 -6.36 -11.80
N PHE A 125 -9.09 -5.07 -12.05
CA PHE A 125 -9.21 -3.97 -11.11
C PHE A 125 -10.60 -3.85 -10.45
N LEU A 126 -11.68 -3.99 -11.24
CA LEU A 126 -13.05 -3.82 -10.76
C LEU A 126 -13.48 -4.94 -9.79
N ASN A 127 -13.04 -6.18 -10.04
CA ASN A 127 -13.35 -7.32 -9.17
C ASN A 127 -12.72 -7.18 -7.78
N LYS A 128 -11.47 -6.68 -7.70
CA LYS A 128 -10.78 -6.42 -6.43
C LYS A 128 -11.41 -5.25 -5.67
N ILE A 129 -11.83 -4.20 -6.37
CA ILE A 129 -12.54 -3.07 -5.78
C ILE A 129 -13.87 -3.48 -5.15
N GLN A 130 -14.66 -4.33 -5.82
CA GLN A 130 -15.94 -4.79 -5.28
C GLN A 130 -15.77 -5.53 -3.94
N GLN A 131 -14.69 -6.31 -3.80
CA GLN A 131 -14.38 -7.00 -2.54
C GLN A 131 -14.00 -6.05 -1.40
N LEU A 132 -13.46 -4.87 -1.71
CA LEU A 132 -13.14 -3.82 -0.73
C LEU A 132 -14.35 -2.94 -0.40
N LEU A 133 -15.20 -2.66 -1.39
CA LEU A 133 -16.45 -1.89 -1.24
C LEU A 133 -17.51 -2.61 -0.41
N ALA A 134 -17.50 -3.94 -0.40
CA ALA A 134 -18.39 -4.74 0.44
C ALA A 134 -18.17 -4.52 1.95
N ILE A 135 -17.08 -3.85 2.34
CA ILE A 135 -16.78 -3.53 3.73
C ILE A 135 -17.31 -2.11 4.02
N ASN A 136 -18.62 -2.04 4.21
CA ASN A 136 -19.41 -0.82 4.31
C ASN A 136 -19.17 -0.13 5.68
N GLY A 137 -18.34 0.92 5.71
CA GLY A 137 -17.95 1.63 6.94
C GLY A 137 -18.39 3.09 7.03
N THR A 138 -19.24 3.56 6.12
CA THR A 138 -19.57 4.98 5.94
C THR A 138 -20.15 5.66 7.18
N GLN A 139 -20.75 4.91 8.11
CA GLN A 139 -21.41 5.46 9.29
C GLN A 139 -20.57 5.50 10.59
N THR A 140 -19.41 4.83 10.66
CA THR A 140 -18.64 4.68 11.92
C THR A 140 -17.45 5.64 12.07
N MET A 141 -17.23 6.57 11.15
CA MET A 141 -16.01 7.40 11.11
C MET A 141 -16.10 8.73 11.88
N VAL A 142 -17.26 9.10 12.42
CA VAL A 142 -17.38 10.22 13.39
C VAL A 142 -16.65 9.91 14.71
N LEU A 143 -16.13 8.69 14.87
CA LEU A 143 -15.69 8.11 16.15
C LEU A 143 -14.33 8.57 16.69
N LEU A 144 -13.64 9.51 16.05
CA LEU A 144 -12.42 10.10 16.59
C LEU A 144 -12.71 11.58 16.84
N GLY A 145 -13.29 11.87 18.01
CA GLY A 145 -13.86 13.17 18.33
C GLY A 145 -12.98 14.36 17.96
N GLU A 146 -13.60 15.50 17.62
CA GLU A 146 -12.91 16.74 17.22
C GLU A 146 -11.88 17.21 18.26
N ASN A 147 -11.97 16.73 19.50
CA ASN A 147 -11.11 17.07 20.63
C ASN A 147 -9.98 16.05 20.89
N THR A 148 -9.71 15.09 20.00
CA THR A 148 -8.61 14.14 20.22
C THR A 148 -7.25 14.85 20.27
N ILE A 149 -6.54 14.72 21.40
CA ILE A 149 -5.17 15.22 21.58
C ILE A 149 -4.10 14.22 21.09
N GLN A 150 -4.51 13.02 20.67
CA GLN A 150 -3.61 11.98 20.18
C GLN A 150 -3.50 12.03 18.65
N TRP A 151 -2.29 11.95 18.12
CA TRP A 151 -2.04 11.97 16.67
C TRP A 151 -2.50 10.68 15.95
N TYR A 152 -2.54 9.54 16.66
CA TYR A 152 -2.78 8.22 16.07
C TYR A 152 -4.22 8.02 15.53
N PRO A 153 -5.27 8.47 16.25
CA PRO A 153 -6.61 8.64 15.68
C PRO A 153 -6.61 9.45 14.38
N ILE A 154 -6.04 10.66 14.41
CA ILE A 154 -6.01 11.57 13.26
C ILE A 154 -5.35 10.89 12.05
N TRP A 155 -4.28 10.15 12.29
CA TRP A 155 -3.59 9.38 11.26
C TRP A 155 -4.47 8.31 10.61
N SER A 156 -5.28 7.62 11.41
CA SER A 156 -6.20 6.58 10.90
C SER A 156 -7.36 7.19 10.11
N GLU A 157 -7.90 8.33 10.56
CA GLU A 157 -8.91 9.09 9.82
C GLU A 157 -8.35 9.57 8.47
N ALA A 158 -7.13 10.14 8.46
CA ALA A 158 -6.48 10.57 7.23
C ALA A 158 -6.32 9.44 6.21
N GLY A 159 -5.92 8.24 6.66
CA GLY A 159 -5.82 7.07 5.78
C GLY A 159 -7.14 6.70 5.12
N PHE A 160 -8.23 6.67 5.89
CA PHE A 160 -9.56 6.42 5.35
C PHE A 160 -9.97 7.50 4.33
N ARG A 161 -9.81 8.79 4.66
CA ARG A 161 -10.18 9.88 3.75
C ARG A 161 -9.36 9.84 2.47
N PHE A 162 -8.07 9.51 2.58
CA PHE A 162 -7.18 9.34 1.44
C PHE A 162 -7.64 8.18 0.54
N SER A 163 -7.92 7.01 1.11
CA SER A 163 -8.35 5.85 0.33
C SER A 163 -9.72 6.06 -0.32
N GLU A 164 -10.64 6.73 0.36
CA GLU A 164 -11.93 7.14 -0.17
C GLU A 164 -11.81 8.10 -1.38
N CYS A 165 -10.83 9.02 -1.35
CA CYS A 165 -10.51 9.84 -2.52
C CYS A 165 -9.97 8.99 -3.66
N LEU A 166 -8.97 8.13 -3.40
CA LEU A 166 -8.38 7.26 -4.41
C LEU A 166 -9.45 6.39 -5.07
N LEU A 167 -10.33 5.76 -4.29
CA LEU A 167 -11.37 4.89 -4.80
C LEU A 167 -12.34 5.63 -5.73
N ARG A 168 -12.74 6.85 -5.39
CA ARG A 168 -13.59 7.69 -6.26
C ARG A 168 -12.88 8.12 -7.53
N LEU A 169 -11.60 8.49 -7.43
CA LEU A 169 -10.76 8.82 -8.59
C LEU A 169 -10.62 7.62 -9.54
N LEU A 170 -10.62 6.40 -8.99
CA LEU A 170 -10.49 5.18 -9.76
C LEU A 170 -11.81 4.71 -10.42
N ILE A 171 -12.97 4.92 -9.78
CA ILE A 171 -14.24 4.33 -10.23
C ILE A 171 -14.91 5.12 -11.37
N ASN A 172 -14.91 6.46 -11.35
CA ASN A 172 -15.21 7.32 -12.51
C ASN A 172 -15.19 8.81 -12.08
N VAL A 173 -14.29 9.63 -12.62
CA VAL A 173 -14.17 11.05 -12.21
C VAL A 173 -15.25 11.95 -12.82
N ASN A 174 -15.88 11.53 -13.91
CA ASN A 174 -16.85 12.37 -14.63
C ASN A 174 -18.25 12.40 -14.00
N ASN A 175 -18.43 11.77 -12.84
CA ASN A 175 -19.66 11.91 -12.06
C ASN A 175 -19.52 13.11 -11.10
N SER A 176 -20.36 14.12 -11.27
CA SER A 176 -20.36 15.34 -10.44
C SER A 176 -20.47 15.04 -8.94
N SER A 177 -21.15 13.95 -8.56
CA SER A 177 -21.21 13.51 -7.16
C SER A 177 -19.86 13.09 -6.60
N ASN A 178 -19.00 12.46 -7.42
CA ASN A 178 -17.68 12.01 -6.98
C ASN A 178 -16.74 13.19 -6.73
N THR A 179 -16.79 14.20 -7.58
CA THR A 179 -16.02 15.44 -7.41
C THR A 179 -16.33 16.13 -6.09
N PHE A 180 -17.63 16.29 -5.77
CA PHE A 180 -18.06 16.89 -4.50
C PHE A 180 -17.51 16.14 -3.28
N ILE A 181 -17.59 14.80 -3.28
CA ILE A 181 -17.12 14.01 -2.14
C ILE A 181 -15.59 14.03 -2.01
N ILE A 182 -14.86 14.03 -3.13
CA ILE A 182 -13.40 14.21 -3.11
C ILE A 182 -13.03 15.56 -2.48
N ASP A 183 -13.76 16.63 -2.83
CA ASP A 183 -13.52 17.97 -2.27
C ASP A 183 -13.84 18.05 -0.76
N GLU A 184 -14.88 17.34 -0.30
CA GLU A 184 -15.19 17.20 1.13
C GLU A 184 -14.04 16.50 1.89
N HIS A 185 -13.55 15.37 1.37
CA HIS A 185 -12.45 14.63 1.99
C HIS A 185 -11.13 15.41 1.94
N LEU A 186 -10.85 16.12 0.85
CA LEU A 186 -9.69 17.03 0.77
C LEU A 186 -9.78 18.14 1.80
N THR A 187 -10.95 18.74 1.99
CA THR A 187 -11.17 19.77 3.03
C THR A 187 -10.89 19.20 4.42
N ARG A 188 -11.39 17.99 4.71
CA ARG A 188 -11.13 17.34 5.99
C ARG A 188 -9.66 17.00 6.17
N LEU A 189 -8.96 16.49 5.15
CA LEU A 189 -7.53 16.20 5.20
C LEU A 189 -6.71 17.47 5.49
N ASN A 190 -7.05 18.61 4.88
CA ASN A 190 -6.39 19.88 5.20
C ASN A 190 -6.57 20.25 6.69
N ASN A 191 -7.80 20.11 7.22
CA ASN A 191 -8.07 20.36 8.63
C ASN A 191 -7.26 19.43 9.55
N LEU A 192 -7.17 18.14 9.23
CA LEU A 192 -6.37 17.16 9.99
C LEU A 192 -4.86 17.46 9.93
N SER A 193 -4.37 17.86 8.75
CA SER A 193 -2.97 18.27 8.56
C SER A 193 -2.61 19.45 9.44
N ASN A 194 -3.44 20.49 9.47
CA ASN A 194 -3.23 21.69 10.28
C ASN A 194 -3.27 21.39 11.78
N ARG A 195 -4.21 20.55 12.22
CA ARG A 195 -4.33 20.14 13.62
C ARG A 195 -3.12 19.34 14.12
N THR A 196 -2.47 18.59 13.23
CA THR A 196 -1.34 17.72 13.62
C THR A 196 0.01 18.42 13.61
N VAL A 197 0.11 19.68 13.12
CA VAL A 197 1.37 20.44 13.10
C VAL A 197 2.01 20.50 14.48
N SER A 198 1.24 20.79 15.52
CA SER A 198 1.71 20.89 16.90
C SER A 198 1.77 19.56 17.65
N LEU A 199 1.00 18.55 17.21
CA LEU A 199 0.94 17.24 17.87
C LEU A 199 2.03 16.29 17.40
N ASN A 200 2.25 16.23 16.08
CA ASN A 200 3.23 15.38 15.44
C ASN A 200 3.53 15.87 14.01
N PRO A 201 4.65 16.60 13.80
CA PRO A 201 5.02 17.15 12.50
C PRO A 201 5.12 16.09 11.38
N TYR A 202 5.56 14.88 11.72
CA TYR A 202 5.65 13.77 10.77
C TYR A 202 4.27 13.42 10.18
N VAL A 203 3.24 13.37 11.03
CA VAL A 203 1.86 13.08 10.62
C VAL A 203 1.33 14.20 9.73
N SER A 204 1.56 15.46 10.10
CA SER A 204 1.13 16.62 9.31
C SER A 204 1.76 16.64 7.90
N ILE A 205 3.08 16.41 7.80
CA ILE A 205 3.78 16.32 6.52
C ILE A 205 3.22 15.14 5.70
N SER A 206 2.98 14.00 6.33
CA SER A 206 2.44 12.81 5.66
C SER A 206 1.03 13.02 5.11
N ILE A 207 0.16 13.74 5.83
CA ILE A 207 -1.18 14.12 5.34
C ILE A 207 -1.04 15.12 4.18
N SER A 208 -0.10 16.06 4.27
CA SER A 208 0.19 17.00 3.18
C SER A 208 0.68 16.29 1.90
N ILE A 209 1.42 15.18 2.04
CA ILE A 209 1.80 14.31 0.92
C ILE A 209 0.53 13.69 0.30
N MET A 210 -0.36 13.08 1.08
CA MET A 210 -1.63 12.52 0.59
C MET A 210 -2.45 13.52 -0.21
N ILE A 211 -2.55 14.77 0.28
CA ILE A 211 -3.28 15.85 -0.40
C ILE A 211 -2.69 16.13 -1.77
N SER A 212 -1.36 16.27 -1.89
CA SER A 212 -0.71 16.47 -3.19
C SER A 212 -0.84 15.26 -4.11
N GLN A 213 -0.86 14.03 -3.57
CA GLN A 213 -1.09 12.83 -4.38
C GLN A 213 -2.50 12.81 -4.97
N ILE A 214 -3.54 13.10 -4.16
CA ILE A 214 -4.92 13.22 -4.65
C ILE A 214 -5.02 14.29 -5.75
N ARG A 215 -4.43 15.48 -5.52
CA ARG A 215 -4.44 16.58 -6.51
C ARG A 215 -3.71 16.18 -7.79
N GLY A 216 -2.52 15.62 -7.69
CA GLY A 216 -1.72 15.17 -8.83
C GLY A 216 -2.46 14.15 -9.69
N ILE A 217 -3.10 13.16 -9.05
CA ILE A 217 -3.90 12.15 -9.75
C ILE A 217 -5.12 12.79 -10.43
N ARG A 218 -5.83 13.70 -9.74
CA ARG A 218 -6.97 14.43 -10.32
C ARG A 218 -6.55 15.25 -11.54
N TYR A 219 -5.42 15.94 -11.48
CA TYR A 219 -4.86 16.68 -12.62
C TYR A 219 -4.52 15.75 -13.80
N TYR A 220 -3.94 14.58 -13.54
CA TYR A 220 -3.69 13.58 -14.58
C TYR A 220 -4.98 13.15 -15.29
N ILE A 221 -6.02 12.83 -14.52
CA ILE A 221 -7.31 12.39 -15.07
C ILE A 221 -7.97 13.50 -15.91
N ASN A 222 -7.81 14.76 -15.50
CA ASN A 222 -8.26 15.94 -16.23
C ASN A 222 -7.33 16.37 -17.38
N GLN A 223 -6.30 15.56 -17.70
CA GLN A 223 -5.31 15.84 -18.75
C GLN A 223 -4.48 17.12 -18.52
N SER A 224 -4.41 17.61 -17.28
CA SER A 224 -3.56 18.72 -16.85
C SER A 224 -2.19 18.17 -16.40
N TRP A 225 -1.39 17.70 -17.37
CA TRP A 225 -0.19 16.91 -17.08
C TRP A 225 0.92 17.71 -16.37
N GLN A 226 1.08 18.99 -16.69
CA GLN A 226 2.08 19.85 -16.05
C GLN A 226 1.76 20.06 -14.56
N GLU A 227 0.50 20.31 -14.23
CA GLU A 227 0.00 20.43 -12.86
C GLU A 227 0.12 19.10 -12.10
N CYS A 228 -0.17 17.98 -12.76
CA CYS A 228 0.05 16.64 -12.22
C CYS A 228 1.51 16.44 -11.79
N LEU A 229 2.45 16.64 -12.71
CA LEU A 229 3.87 16.42 -12.45
C LEU A 229 4.41 17.39 -11.39
N ASN A 230 3.94 18.64 -11.37
CA ASN A 230 4.29 19.61 -10.34
C ASN A 230 3.84 19.16 -8.94
N GLU A 231 2.59 18.73 -8.78
CA GLU A 231 2.07 18.24 -7.49
C GLU A 231 2.79 16.97 -7.02
N LEU A 232 3.02 16.01 -7.92
CA LEU A 232 3.73 14.78 -7.58
C LEU A 232 5.20 15.03 -7.23
N ASN A 233 5.88 15.94 -7.93
CA ASN A 233 7.24 16.34 -7.59
C ASN A 233 7.30 17.09 -6.25
N ASN A 234 6.29 17.89 -5.92
CA ASN A 234 6.18 18.51 -4.59
C ASN A 234 5.96 17.47 -3.49
N ALA A 235 5.16 16.42 -3.75
CA ALA A 235 5.01 15.30 -2.83
C ALA A 235 6.36 14.59 -2.58
N VAL A 236 7.15 14.32 -3.63
CA VAL A 236 8.51 13.77 -3.50
C VAL A 236 9.41 14.65 -2.64
N LYS A 237 9.40 15.97 -2.86
CA LYS A 237 10.21 16.92 -2.06
C LYS A 237 9.81 16.90 -0.58
N ARG A 238 8.51 16.83 -0.27
CA ARG A 238 8.02 16.72 1.11
C ARG A 238 8.39 15.38 1.73
N GLU A 239 8.30 14.28 0.98
CA GLU A 239 8.69 12.97 1.48
C GLU A 239 10.18 12.91 1.85
N LEU A 240 11.05 13.58 1.10
CA LEU A 240 12.48 13.68 1.42
C LEU A 240 12.78 14.40 2.75
N THR A 241 11.84 15.16 3.32
CA THR A 241 12.02 15.78 4.64
C THR A 241 11.70 14.83 5.79
N LEU A 242 11.15 13.65 5.50
CA LEU A 242 10.88 12.62 6.50
C LEU A 242 12.16 11.82 6.80
N ILE A 243 12.75 12.05 7.99
CA ILE A 243 13.88 11.29 8.57
C ILE A 243 13.46 9.81 8.78
N PRO A 244 14.33 8.79 8.57
CA PRO A 244 13.98 7.62 7.78
C PRO A 244 12.94 6.73 8.44
N GLY A 245 11.86 6.54 7.69
CA GLY A 245 10.82 5.53 7.91
C GLY A 245 10.09 5.19 6.60
N THR A 246 10.75 5.38 5.45
CA THR A 246 10.17 5.28 4.10
C THR A 246 9.73 3.86 3.70
N ASN A 247 9.99 2.85 4.55
CA ASN A 247 9.51 1.48 4.42
C ASN A 247 8.97 0.93 5.75
N SER A 248 8.23 1.77 6.48
CA SER A 248 7.53 1.32 7.68
C SER A 248 6.13 0.84 7.32
N PRO A 249 5.63 -0.23 7.97
CA PRO A 249 4.21 -0.56 7.97
C PRO A 249 3.34 0.64 8.36
N SER A 250 3.86 1.69 9.00
CA SER A 250 3.10 2.90 9.33
C SER A 250 2.75 3.81 8.15
N LEU A 251 3.30 3.59 6.95
CA LEU A 251 2.98 4.37 5.76
C LEU A 251 1.59 4.03 5.24
N ILE A 252 0.75 5.05 5.09
CA ILE A 252 -0.62 4.97 4.53
C ILE A 252 -0.81 5.96 3.38
N PHE A 253 0.29 6.43 2.78
CA PHE A 253 0.30 7.16 1.51
C PHE A 253 1.14 6.39 0.49
N ILE A 254 0.98 6.72 -0.79
CA ILE A 254 1.70 6.08 -1.89
C ILE A 254 3.17 6.52 -1.82
N ASN A 255 4.18 5.69 -2.10
CA ASN A 255 5.55 6.24 -2.18
C ASN A 255 5.59 7.28 -3.32
N SER A 256 5.94 8.53 -3.03
CA SER A 256 5.76 9.62 -3.99
C SER A 256 6.70 9.50 -5.19
N SER A 257 7.87 8.90 -4.98
CA SER A 257 8.83 8.65 -6.07
C SER A 257 8.29 7.58 -7.03
N GLU A 258 7.71 6.52 -6.49
CA GLU A 258 7.06 5.47 -7.29
C GLU A 258 5.82 6.03 -8.02
N LEU A 259 4.98 6.81 -7.34
CA LEU A 259 3.80 7.43 -7.96
C LEU A 259 4.15 8.36 -9.11
N LEU A 260 5.18 9.20 -8.92
CA LEU A 260 5.72 10.05 -9.98
C LEU A 260 6.25 9.21 -11.15
N ALA A 261 7.00 8.14 -10.86
CA ALA A 261 7.53 7.25 -11.89
C ALA A 261 6.42 6.57 -12.71
N VAL A 262 5.34 6.11 -12.07
CA VAL A 262 4.15 5.59 -12.77
C VAL A 262 3.60 6.62 -13.74
N HIS A 263 3.37 7.85 -13.28
CA HIS A 263 2.76 8.89 -14.12
C HIS A 263 3.68 9.32 -15.27
N LEU A 264 5.00 9.35 -15.08
CA LEU A 264 5.95 9.56 -16.18
C LEU A 264 5.79 8.49 -17.28
N LEU A 265 5.71 7.21 -16.92
CA LEU A 265 5.50 6.12 -17.89
C LEU A 265 4.12 6.18 -18.56
N LEU A 266 3.08 6.54 -17.81
CA LEU A 266 1.71 6.64 -18.33
C LEU A 266 1.55 7.81 -19.30
N ILE A 267 2.11 8.97 -18.96
CA ILE A 267 2.11 10.15 -19.82
C ILE A 267 2.91 9.83 -21.09
N HIS A 268 4.14 9.31 -20.98
CA HIS A 268 4.95 8.93 -22.14
C HIS A 268 4.17 8.06 -23.14
N ARG A 269 3.49 7.01 -22.66
CA ARG A 269 2.70 6.10 -23.49
C ARG A 269 1.55 6.77 -24.23
N GLN A 270 0.93 7.82 -23.68
CA GLN A 270 -0.15 8.56 -24.35
C GLN A 270 0.36 9.32 -25.59
N PHE A 271 1.64 9.68 -25.62
CA PHE A 271 2.24 10.50 -26.66
C PHE A 271 3.17 9.73 -27.61
N GLU A 272 3.53 8.47 -27.31
CA GLU A 272 4.13 7.59 -28.32
C GLU A 272 3.23 7.45 -29.58
N GLN A 273 1.94 7.77 -29.47
CA GLN A 273 0.98 7.77 -30.58
C GLN A 273 0.86 9.13 -31.33
N GLY A 274 1.55 10.18 -30.90
CA GLY A 274 1.52 11.49 -31.54
C GLY A 274 2.78 12.31 -31.23
N LEU A 275 3.55 12.66 -32.27
CA LEU A 275 4.78 13.45 -32.25
C LEU A 275 4.60 14.85 -31.62
N ILE A 276 4.44 14.93 -30.30
CA ILE A 276 4.39 16.18 -29.56
C ILE A 276 5.61 16.24 -28.65
N ASN A 277 6.58 17.08 -29.05
CA ASN A 277 7.73 17.44 -28.22
C ASN A 277 7.28 18.47 -27.18
N GLU A 278 6.63 18.01 -26.12
CA GLU A 278 6.38 18.82 -24.92
C GLU A 278 7.54 18.67 -23.92
N ASN A 279 8.04 19.81 -23.45
CA ASN A 279 9.04 19.88 -22.40
C ASN A 279 8.35 20.11 -21.05
N TYR A 280 8.71 19.31 -20.05
CA TYR A 280 8.16 19.38 -18.72
C TYR A 280 9.24 19.78 -17.72
N THR A 281 8.87 20.57 -16.71
CA THR A 281 9.84 20.97 -15.67
C THR A 281 9.78 20.00 -14.49
N LEU A 282 10.82 19.19 -14.31
CA LEU A 282 10.97 18.28 -13.18
C LEU A 282 12.24 18.62 -12.40
N LYS A 283 12.13 18.82 -11.07
CA LYS A 283 13.27 19.23 -10.21
C LYS A 283 14.04 20.44 -10.75
N SER A 284 13.33 21.43 -11.29
CA SER A 284 13.91 22.65 -11.89
C SER A 284 14.76 22.39 -13.16
N ARG A 285 14.60 21.23 -13.81
CA ARG A 285 15.19 20.92 -15.11
C ARG A 285 14.08 20.71 -16.12
N GLN A 286 14.27 21.19 -17.34
CA GLN A 286 13.40 20.79 -18.45
C GLN A 286 13.78 19.38 -18.90
N ILE A 287 12.77 18.53 -19.05
CA ILE A 287 12.89 17.15 -19.47
C ILE A 287 11.89 16.94 -20.59
N SER A 288 12.34 16.32 -21.69
CA SER A 288 11.45 15.94 -22.78
C SER A 288 10.60 14.73 -22.39
N ILE A 289 9.40 14.62 -22.95
CA ILE A 289 8.57 13.41 -22.79
C ILE A 289 9.30 12.12 -23.20
N VAL A 290 10.25 12.20 -24.14
CA VAL A 290 11.08 11.06 -24.57
C VAL A 290 12.00 10.56 -23.45
N ASP A 291 12.38 11.44 -22.52
CA ASP A 291 13.25 11.10 -21.40
C ASP A 291 12.48 10.55 -20.17
N PHE A 292 11.15 10.56 -20.20
CA PHE A 292 10.31 10.13 -19.08
C PHE A 292 10.58 8.69 -18.62
N PRO A 293 10.73 7.70 -19.52
CA PRO A 293 11.07 6.34 -19.11
C PRO A 293 12.42 6.25 -18.39
N SER A 294 13.42 7.02 -18.83
CA SER A 294 14.73 7.12 -18.17
C SER A 294 14.61 7.68 -16.75
N GLN A 295 13.82 8.75 -16.57
CA GLN A 295 13.58 9.34 -15.25
C GLN A 295 12.80 8.38 -14.33
N ALA A 296 11.79 7.69 -14.85
CA ALA A 296 11.04 6.68 -14.11
C ALA A 296 11.95 5.53 -13.66
N LEU A 297 12.84 5.05 -14.52
CA LEU A 297 13.81 4.00 -14.17
C LEU A 297 14.72 4.42 -13.02
N ILE A 298 15.22 5.66 -13.01
CA ILE A 298 16.05 6.20 -11.92
C ILE A 298 15.27 6.20 -10.60
N LEU A 299 14.00 6.64 -10.63
CA LEU A 299 13.14 6.68 -9.45
C LEU A 299 12.88 5.28 -8.90
N TYR A 300 12.56 4.30 -9.76
CA TYR A 300 12.33 2.93 -9.33
C TYR A 300 13.60 2.24 -8.82
N LYS A 301 14.77 2.49 -9.42
CA LYS A 301 16.05 1.98 -8.91
C LYS A 301 16.31 2.47 -7.49
N LYS A 302 16.13 3.77 -7.24
CA LYS A 302 16.27 4.35 -5.91
C LYS A 302 15.24 3.80 -4.91
N ALA A 303 13.99 3.60 -5.34
CA ALA A 303 12.97 2.97 -4.50
C ALA A 303 13.33 1.51 -4.17
N ASN A 304 13.89 0.78 -5.13
CA ASN A 304 14.35 -0.60 -4.95
C ASN A 304 15.60 -0.70 -4.06
N GLU A 305 16.48 0.31 -4.04
CA GLU A 305 17.58 0.37 -3.06
C GLU A 305 17.05 0.46 -1.63
N ALA A 306 15.97 1.20 -1.41
CA ALA A 306 15.34 1.33 -0.11
C ALA A 306 14.53 0.09 0.29
N ALA A 307 13.77 -0.47 -0.66
CA ALA A 307 12.98 -1.70 -0.51
C ALA A 307 13.33 -2.71 -1.62
N PRO A 308 14.39 -3.51 -1.42
CA PRO A 308 14.83 -4.48 -2.43
C PRO A 308 13.74 -5.48 -2.73
N ASN A 309 13.58 -5.78 -4.02
CA ASN A 309 12.71 -6.84 -4.52
C ASN A 309 11.21 -6.62 -4.25
N ARG A 310 10.79 -5.40 -3.95
CA ARG A 310 9.36 -5.08 -3.95
C ARG A 310 8.81 -5.26 -5.36
N VAL A 311 7.73 -6.02 -5.48
CA VAL A 311 7.09 -6.36 -6.76
C VAL A 311 6.84 -5.12 -7.64
N ILE A 312 6.37 -4.04 -7.02
CA ILE A 312 6.06 -2.78 -7.71
C ILE A 312 7.27 -2.14 -8.38
N ASN A 313 8.43 -2.22 -7.73
CA ASN A 313 9.66 -1.63 -8.23
C ASN A 313 10.21 -2.47 -9.38
N ILE A 314 10.14 -3.80 -9.27
CA ILE A 314 10.55 -4.72 -10.34
C ILE A 314 9.70 -4.47 -11.59
N VAL A 315 8.37 -4.43 -11.43
CA VAL A 315 7.44 -4.15 -12.54
C VAL A 315 7.70 -2.76 -13.14
N GLY A 316 7.84 -1.74 -12.30
CA GLY A 316 8.13 -0.38 -12.73
C GLY A 316 9.42 -0.26 -13.53
N MET A 317 10.50 -0.90 -13.06
CA MET A 317 11.76 -0.98 -13.78
C MET A 317 11.63 -1.76 -15.10
N ALA A 318 10.85 -2.86 -15.12
CA ALA A 318 10.66 -3.65 -16.33
C ALA A 318 9.95 -2.81 -17.41
N ARG A 319 8.85 -2.14 -17.05
CA ARG A 319 8.10 -1.25 -17.94
C ARG A 319 8.93 -0.09 -18.46
N ALA A 320 9.73 0.54 -17.60
CA ALA A 320 10.64 1.60 -18.01
C ALA A 320 11.68 1.09 -19.02
N ASN A 321 12.27 -0.09 -18.79
CA ASN A 321 13.18 -0.69 -19.76
C ASN A 321 12.49 -1.07 -21.07
N THR A 322 11.24 -1.54 -21.04
CA THR A 322 10.45 -1.78 -22.25
C THR A 322 10.27 -0.51 -23.08
N GLN A 323 9.84 0.60 -22.47
CA GLN A 323 9.67 1.88 -23.18
C GLN A 323 11.00 2.49 -23.68
N LEU A 324 12.13 2.13 -23.05
CA LEU A 324 13.46 2.51 -23.53
C LEU A 324 14.00 1.60 -24.66
N GLY A 325 13.32 0.50 -24.99
CA GLY A 325 13.82 -0.52 -25.92
C GLY A 325 14.92 -1.43 -25.35
N ASN A 326 15.16 -1.37 -24.03
CA ASN A 326 16.13 -2.21 -23.32
C ASN A 326 15.57 -3.62 -23.06
N THR A 327 15.28 -4.35 -24.13
CA THR A 327 14.54 -5.63 -24.11
C THR A 327 15.17 -6.68 -23.19
N ASN A 328 16.51 -6.84 -23.23
CA ASN A 328 17.23 -7.80 -22.38
C ASN A 328 17.03 -7.54 -20.88
N GLU A 329 17.10 -6.28 -20.45
CA GLU A 329 16.94 -5.90 -19.05
C GLU A 329 15.49 -6.02 -18.60
N ALA A 330 14.54 -5.67 -19.46
CA ALA A 330 13.11 -5.88 -19.20
C ALA A 330 12.79 -7.37 -19.01
N ILE A 331 13.34 -8.25 -19.86
CA ILE A 331 13.18 -9.70 -19.73
C ILE A 331 13.69 -10.21 -18.39
N LYS A 332 14.92 -9.83 -17.98
CA LYS A 332 15.48 -10.26 -16.68
C LYS A 332 14.59 -9.88 -15.50
N LEU A 333 14.03 -8.67 -15.54
CA LEU A 333 13.15 -8.16 -14.49
C LEU A 333 11.79 -8.89 -14.48
N TYR A 334 11.21 -9.15 -15.66
CA TYR A 334 9.99 -9.95 -15.74
C TYR A 334 10.20 -11.39 -15.28
N GLN A 335 11.36 -12.01 -15.52
CA GLN A 335 11.68 -13.33 -14.97
C GLN A 335 11.81 -13.33 -13.45
N LEU A 336 12.46 -12.30 -12.89
CA LEU A 336 12.53 -12.11 -11.45
C LEU A 336 11.13 -11.99 -10.85
N LEU A 337 10.25 -11.22 -11.49
CA LEU A 337 8.85 -11.06 -11.11
C LEU A 337 8.11 -12.40 -11.08
N LEU A 338 8.19 -13.17 -12.17
CA LEU A 338 7.57 -14.50 -12.26
C LEU A 338 8.06 -15.43 -11.14
N THR A 339 9.36 -15.43 -10.86
CA THR A 339 9.96 -16.27 -9.80
C THR A 339 9.45 -15.91 -8.41
N GLN A 340 9.33 -14.61 -8.10
CA GLN A 340 8.84 -14.14 -6.81
C GLN A 340 7.35 -14.39 -6.62
N MET A 341 6.58 -14.24 -7.70
CA MET A 341 5.13 -14.39 -7.68
C MET A 341 4.69 -15.85 -7.59
N ASN A 342 5.36 -16.76 -8.30
CA ASN A 342 5.06 -18.21 -8.34
C ASN A 342 5.11 -18.90 -6.96
N LEU A 343 5.72 -18.27 -5.95
CA LEU A 343 5.74 -18.78 -4.57
C LEU A 343 4.46 -18.49 -3.78
N SER A 344 3.47 -17.80 -4.36
CA SER A 344 2.22 -17.47 -3.70
C SER A 344 1.03 -18.08 -4.45
N ASN A 345 0.34 -19.06 -3.85
CA ASN A 345 -0.89 -19.68 -4.43
C ASN A 345 -2.06 -18.69 -4.68
N ASN A 346 -1.84 -17.40 -4.46
CA ASN A 346 -2.80 -16.30 -4.47
C ASN A 346 -2.26 -15.09 -5.26
N THR A 347 -1.42 -15.32 -6.29
CA THR A 347 -0.79 -14.23 -7.04
C THR A 347 -1.72 -13.56 -8.04
N ASP A 348 -1.42 -12.30 -8.34
CA ASP A 348 -2.09 -11.51 -9.37
C ASP A 348 -1.80 -12.03 -10.80
N LEU A 349 -2.80 -12.64 -11.43
CA LEU A 349 -2.67 -13.27 -12.75
C LEU A 349 -2.38 -12.26 -13.87
N THR A 350 -2.80 -10.99 -13.76
CA THR A 350 -2.50 -9.97 -14.77
C THR A 350 -1.01 -9.77 -14.98
N LEU A 351 -0.24 -9.64 -13.91
CA LEU A 351 1.18 -9.33 -14.00
C LEU A 351 1.98 -10.52 -14.50
N LEU A 352 1.56 -11.72 -14.11
CA LEU A 352 2.06 -12.95 -14.67
C LEU A 352 1.80 -12.99 -16.19
N LYS A 353 0.61 -12.63 -16.65
CA LYS A 353 0.27 -12.55 -18.08
C LYS A 353 1.09 -11.48 -18.81
N GLU A 354 1.25 -10.28 -18.26
CA GLU A 354 2.08 -9.21 -18.85
C GLU A 354 3.53 -9.67 -19.04
N ALA A 355 4.13 -10.19 -17.97
CA ALA A 355 5.50 -10.70 -17.97
C ALA A 355 5.67 -11.85 -18.97
N ALA A 356 4.75 -12.82 -18.92
CA ALA A 356 4.76 -14.00 -19.78
C ALA A 356 4.59 -13.63 -21.26
N ASN A 357 3.66 -12.74 -21.58
CA ASN A 357 3.43 -12.27 -22.95
C ASN A 357 4.64 -11.50 -23.49
N PHE A 358 5.23 -10.61 -22.68
CA PHE A 358 6.41 -9.86 -23.10
C PHE A 358 7.60 -10.78 -23.40
N ILE A 359 7.83 -11.78 -22.55
CA ILE A 359 8.87 -12.80 -22.76
C ILE A 359 8.59 -13.62 -24.02
N ALA A 360 7.35 -14.06 -24.21
CA ALA A 360 6.96 -14.87 -25.37
C ALA A 360 7.12 -14.12 -26.70
N GLN A 361 6.89 -12.80 -26.72
CA GLN A 361 7.04 -11.96 -27.91
C GLN A 361 8.51 -11.64 -28.25
N ASN A 362 9.45 -11.93 -27.35
CA ASN A 362 10.88 -11.64 -27.53
C ASN A 362 11.78 -12.90 -27.40
N PRO A 363 11.54 -13.98 -28.18
CA PRO A 363 12.17 -15.28 -27.97
C PRO A 363 13.65 -15.36 -28.42
N ILE A 364 14.08 -14.49 -29.34
CA ILE A 364 15.37 -14.62 -30.07
C ILE A 364 16.60 -14.26 -29.21
N GLN A 365 16.42 -13.64 -28.04
CA GLN A 365 17.54 -13.26 -27.15
C GLN A 365 17.87 -14.32 -26.08
N TYR A 366 17.30 -15.52 -26.18
CA TYR A 366 17.44 -16.61 -25.21
C TYR A 366 18.50 -17.65 -25.61
N ASN A 367 19.74 -17.44 -25.19
CA ASN A 367 20.82 -18.44 -25.36
C ASN A 367 20.93 -19.46 -24.19
N SER A 368 19.99 -19.50 -23.24
CA SER A 368 19.94 -20.54 -22.21
C SER A 368 18.63 -21.33 -22.25
N ALA A 369 18.66 -22.46 -22.96
CA ALA A 369 17.50 -23.32 -23.19
C ALA A 369 16.83 -23.85 -21.89
N SER A 370 17.55 -23.96 -20.77
CA SER A 370 16.99 -24.48 -19.50
C SER A 370 16.03 -23.51 -18.80
N ASN A 371 16.31 -22.21 -18.82
CA ASN A 371 15.44 -21.20 -18.21
C ASN A 371 14.22 -20.88 -19.11
N TYR A 372 14.38 -21.02 -20.43
CA TYR A 372 13.28 -20.88 -21.37
C TYR A 372 12.29 -22.04 -21.24
N PHE A 373 12.77 -23.28 -21.04
CA PHE A 373 11.90 -24.45 -20.82
C PHE A 373 11.11 -24.39 -19.51
N SER A 374 11.72 -23.95 -18.40
CA SER A 374 10.97 -23.76 -17.14
C SER A 374 9.93 -22.65 -17.24
N SER A 375 10.26 -21.57 -17.97
CA SER A 375 9.34 -20.45 -18.26
C SER A 375 8.21 -20.84 -19.21
N ILE A 376 8.48 -21.67 -20.23
CA ILE A 376 7.48 -22.21 -21.18
C ILE A 376 6.58 -23.23 -20.50
N ILE A 377 7.13 -24.16 -19.71
CA ILE A 377 6.33 -25.10 -18.93
C ILE A 377 5.43 -24.33 -17.96
N PHE A 378 5.93 -23.25 -17.35
CA PHE A 378 5.14 -22.34 -16.52
C PHE A 378 4.09 -21.56 -17.33
N LEU A 379 4.43 -21.02 -18.50
CA LEU A 379 3.51 -20.36 -19.42
C LEU A 379 2.38 -21.30 -19.83
N LEU A 380 2.71 -22.55 -20.20
CA LEU A 380 1.74 -23.59 -20.50
C LEU A 380 0.90 -23.91 -19.26
N PHE A 381 1.49 -24.01 -18.07
CA PHE A 381 0.73 -24.24 -16.83
C PHE A 381 -0.25 -23.10 -16.50
N VAL A 382 0.16 -21.83 -16.70
CA VAL A 382 -0.70 -20.65 -16.54
C VAL A 382 -1.79 -20.59 -17.60
N PHE A 383 -1.50 -21.02 -18.84
CA PHE A 383 -2.49 -21.10 -19.92
C PHE A 383 -3.47 -22.27 -19.77
N PHE A 384 -3.07 -23.38 -19.13
CA PHE A 384 -3.91 -24.58 -18.90
C PHE A 384 -4.69 -24.58 -17.57
N LEU A 385 -4.37 -23.69 -16.62
CA LEU A 385 -5.13 -23.47 -15.37
C LEU A 385 -6.22 -22.40 -15.49
N LEU A 386 -6.31 -21.72 -16.63
CA LEU A 386 -7.44 -20.88 -17.05
C LEU A 386 -8.43 -21.72 -17.87
#